data_AF-A0A7C7HWN8-F1
#
_entry.id   AF-A0A7C7HWN8-F1
#
_cell.length_a   1.000
_cell.length_b   1.000
_cell.length_c   1.000
_cell.angle_alpha   90.00
_cell.angle_beta   90.00
_cell.angle_gamma   90.00
#
_symmetry.space_group_name_H-M   'P 1'
#
loop_
_entity.id
_entity.type
_entity.pdbx_description
1 polymer ?
#
loop_
_entity_poly.entity_id
_entity_poly.type
_entity_poly.pdbx_seq_one_letter_code
_entity_poly.pdbx_strand_id
1 'polypeptide(L)'
;EKMISNDQAVFRYCDDEGKTIDEFPTNPNGSMHNLAAVCNAQGNVMAMMPHPERTEKGNTIFSSMKEFIETGNPVTNHNLSFDRPHYEAANYEANGNATEWVIDMIITDNEASSVKNALDHLGYDISISRQTHWEIETRGDGESILQKIDKTGELYNSNKEFISETTAKDNTASFLVRQKEDMIGRAKLESLTERFEIDGIAELNRGVIWNVTVNGGNFKTVLNEILDTHILFNPLSHECYRIN
;
A
#
# COMPACT_ATOMS: atom_id res chain seq x y z
N GLU A 1 -10.60 -12.78 11.70
CA GLU A 1 -10.94 -13.79 12.73
C GLU A 1 -10.00 -13.79 13.94
N LYS A 2 -8.69 -14.01 13.79
CA LYS A 2 -7.73 -14.03 14.93
C LYS A 2 -7.78 -12.79 15.83
N MET A 3 -7.92 -11.59 15.25
CA MET A 3 -8.09 -10.36 16.04
C MET A 3 -9.38 -10.35 16.85
N ILE A 4 -10.47 -10.91 16.32
CA ILE A 4 -11.76 -11.00 17.01
C ILE A 4 -11.65 -11.98 18.17
N SER A 5 -11.01 -13.14 17.97
CA SER A 5 -10.77 -14.12 19.05
C SER A 5 -9.83 -13.60 20.14
N ASN A 6 -9.02 -12.59 19.84
CA ASN A 6 -8.10 -11.95 20.77
C ASN A 6 -8.68 -10.68 21.43
N ASP A 7 -9.98 -10.41 21.26
CA ASP A 7 -10.65 -9.20 21.77
C ASP A 7 -10.05 -7.87 21.28
N GLN A 8 -9.41 -7.88 20.10
CA GLN A 8 -8.81 -6.69 19.48
C GLN A 8 -9.80 -5.91 18.59
N ALA A 9 -11.06 -6.34 18.56
CA ALA A 9 -12.17 -5.72 17.83
C ALA A 9 -12.95 -4.76 18.75
N VAL A 10 -12.33 -3.64 19.11
CA VAL A 10 -12.75 -2.77 20.22
C VAL A 10 -14.14 -2.16 20.01
N PHE A 11 -14.40 -1.59 18.83
CA PHE A 11 -15.70 -0.99 18.51
C PHE A 11 -16.24 -1.52 17.18
N ARG A 12 -17.56 -1.61 17.10
CA ARG A 12 -18.31 -1.97 15.90
C ARG A 12 -19.42 -0.97 15.65
N TYR A 13 -19.69 -0.70 14.38
CA TYR A 13 -20.88 0.03 13.98
C TYR A 13 -22.13 -0.83 14.17
N CYS A 14 -23.16 -0.24 14.77
CA CYS A 14 -24.45 -0.88 15.02
C CYS A 14 -25.58 0.15 14.88
N ASP A 15 -26.81 -0.33 14.73
CA ASP A 15 -28.01 0.52 14.79
C ASP A 15 -28.35 0.90 16.24
N ASP A 16 -29.45 1.65 16.40
CA ASP A 16 -29.93 2.12 17.71
C ASP A 16 -30.34 0.98 18.67
N GLU A 17 -30.59 -0.22 18.15
CA GLU A 17 -30.88 -1.43 18.94
C GLU A 17 -29.60 -2.23 19.26
N GLY A 18 -28.43 -1.77 18.81
CA GLY A 18 -27.15 -2.44 19.00
C GLY A 18 -26.90 -3.59 18.01
N LYS A 19 -27.72 -3.73 16.96
CA LYS A 19 -27.55 -4.77 15.94
C LYS A 19 -26.52 -4.34 14.91
N THR A 20 -25.55 -5.22 14.64
CA THR A 20 -24.54 -5.02 13.59
C THR A 20 -25.14 -5.37 12.23
N ILE A 21 -25.53 -4.35 11.46
CA ILE A 21 -26.02 -4.47 10.09
C ILE A 21 -24.89 -4.08 9.13
N ASP A 22 -24.48 -5.01 8.27
CA ASP A 22 -23.34 -4.81 7.34
C ASP A 22 -23.77 -4.09 6.05
N GLU A 23 -24.51 -3.00 6.22
CA GLU A 23 -25.00 -2.17 5.12
C GLU A 23 -25.01 -0.69 5.52
N PHE A 24 -24.92 0.19 4.51
CA PHE A 24 -25.11 1.62 4.69
C PHE A 24 -26.57 1.92 5.09
N PRO A 25 -26.85 2.82 6.05
CA PRO A 25 -25.91 3.73 6.71
C PRO A 25 -25.26 3.18 7.98
N THR A 26 -25.67 2.02 8.48
CA THR A 26 -25.19 1.45 9.74
C THR A 26 -23.68 1.17 9.68
N ASN A 27 -23.21 0.51 8.63
CA ASN A 27 -21.79 0.39 8.31
C ASN A 27 -21.43 1.43 7.24
N PRO A 28 -20.92 2.62 7.62
CA PRO A 28 -20.79 3.76 6.70
C PRO A 28 -19.69 3.57 5.64
N ASN A 29 -18.76 2.65 5.87
CA ASN A 29 -17.57 2.45 5.03
C ASN A 29 -17.38 0.99 4.58
N GLY A 30 -18.36 0.11 4.85
CA GLY A 30 -18.27 -1.30 4.48
C GLY A 30 -17.16 -2.06 5.20
N SER A 31 -16.72 -1.61 6.38
CA SER A 31 -15.65 -2.30 7.12
C SER A 31 -16.08 -3.72 7.48
N MET A 32 -15.23 -4.70 7.18
CA MET A 32 -15.46 -6.11 7.52
C MET A 32 -15.88 -6.29 8.98
N HIS A 33 -16.95 -7.04 9.21
CA HIS A 33 -17.57 -7.25 10.52
C HIS A 33 -17.99 -5.96 11.26
N ASN A 34 -18.27 -4.89 10.53
CA ASN A 34 -18.62 -3.56 11.04
C ASN A 34 -17.53 -2.95 11.94
N LEU A 35 -16.26 -3.33 11.82
CA LEU A 35 -15.19 -2.82 12.68
C LEU A 35 -15.03 -1.30 12.57
N ALA A 36 -15.08 -0.61 13.71
CA ALA A 36 -14.89 0.84 13.81
C ALA A 36 -13.59 1.22 14.55
N ALA A 37 -13.08 0.32 15.40
CA ALA A 37 -11.80 0.48 16.09
C ALA A 37 -11.13 -0.86 16.37
N VAL A 38 -9.80 -0.86 16.37
CA VAL A 38 -8.96 -2.02 16.71
C VAL A 38 -7.83 -1.61 17.66
N CYS A 39 -7.31 -2.57 18.43
CA CYS A 39 -6.14 -2.34 19.27
C CYS A 39 -5.00 -3.33 18.99
N ASN A 40 -3.79 -2.98 19.41
CA ASN A 40 -2.69 -3.94 19.45
C ASN A 40 -2.95 -5.03 20.51
N ALA A 41 -2.17 -6.11 20.49
CA ALA A 41 -2.40 -7.22 21.41
C ALA A 41 -2.34 -6.78 22.87
N GLN A 42 -1.38 -5.91 23.22
CA GLN A 42 -1.19 -5.38 24.57
C GLN A 42 -2.32 -4.43 25.02
N GLY A 43 -3.25 -4.06 24.14
CA GLY A 43 -4.40 -3.21 24.45
C GLY A 43 -4.06 -1.74 24.75
N ASN A 44 -2.80 -1.31 24.61
CA ASN A 44 -2.35 0.03 24.95
C ASN A 44 -2.23 0.99 23.75
N VAL A 45 -2.46 0.49 22.54
CA VAL A 45 -2.55 1.29 21.31
C VAL A 45 -3.87 0.97 20.61
N MET A 46 -4.68 1.98 20.36
CA MET A 46 -5.95 1.87 19.66
C MET A 46 -5.94 2.74 18.41
N ALA A 47 -6.38 2.18 17.28
CA ALA A 47 -6.66 2.89 16.05
C ALA A 47 -8.17 2.86 15.78
N MET A 48 -8.75 3.99 15.39
CA MET A 48 -10.18 4.09 15.15
C MET A 48 -10.52 5.05 14.02
N MET A 49 -11.60 4.77 13.31
CA MET A 49 -12.15 5.62 12.25
C MET A 49 -13.12 6.70 12.77
N PRO A 50 -13.97 6.44 13.78
CA PRO A 50 -14.77 7.49 14.40
C PRO A 50 -13.89 8.60 14.99
N HIS A 51 -14.45 9.81 15.05
CA HIS A 51 -13.79 11.00 15.60
C HIS A 51 -14.32 11.32 17.01
N PRO A 52 -13.86 10.63 18.06
CA PRO A 52 -14.34 10.86 19.43
C PRO A 52 -14.04 12.28 19.94
N GLU A 53 -13.01 12.94 19.39
CA GLU A 53 -12.64 14.31 19.73
C GLU A 53 -13.68 15.36 19.29
N ARG A 54 -14.60 14.99 18.40
CA ARG A 54 -15.64 15.89 17.86
C ARG A 54 -16.95 15.86 18.65
N THR A 55 -17.03 15.10 19.74
CA THR A 55 -18.27 14.96 20.52
C THR A 55 -17.97 14.73 22.00
N GLU A 56 -18.80 15.30 22.88
CA GLU A 56 -18.68 15.08 24.33
C GLU A 56 -18.86 13.60 24.72
N LYS A 57 -19.57 12.80 23.91
CA LYS A 57 -19.70 11.35 24.12
C LYS A 57 -18.36 10.61 24.01
N GLY A 58 -17.36 11.20 23.32
CA GLY A 58 -16.02 10.64 23.22
C GLY A 58 -15.18 10.83 24.48
N ASN A 59 -15.61 11.68 25.43
CA ASN A 59 -14.86 11.97 26.66
C ASN A 59 -14.56 10.72 27.50
N THR A 60 -15.40 9.68 27.42
CA THR A 60 -15.17 8.41 28.11
C THR A 60 -13.87 7.74 27.65
N ILE A 61 -13.56 7.79 26.34
CA ILE A 61 -12.32 7.23 25.80
C ILE A 61 -11.11 7.99 26.36
N PHE A 62 -11.14 9.32 26.30
CA PHE A 62 -10.03 10.14 26.81
C PHE A 62 -9.86 10.03 28.33
N SER A 63 -10.96 9.87 29.07
CA SER A 63 -10.93 9.66 30.52
C SER A 63 -10.31 8.30 30.85
N SER A 64 -10.64 7.25 30.10
CA SER A 64 -10.01 5.94 30.22
C SER A 64 -8.50 5.99 29.90
N MET A 65 -8.11 6.72 28.83
CA MET A 65 -6.69 6.93 28.50
C MET A 65 -5.93 7.66 29.62
N LYS A 66 -6.56 8.70 30.21
CA LYS A 66 -5.98 9.42 31.34
C LYS A 66 -5.78 8.50 32.55
N GLU A 67 -6.81 7.73 32.92
CA GLU A 67 -6.75 6.77 34.02
C GLU A 67 -5.65 5.72 33.80
N PHE A 68 -5.52 5.22 32.56
CA PHE A 68 -4.46 4.27 32.18
C PHE A 68 -3.06 4.85 32.45
N ILE A 69 -2.83 6.13 32.12
CA ILE A 69 -1.56 6.81 32.39
C ILE A 69 -1.36 7.04 33.89
N GLU A 70 -2.39 7.50 34.61
CA GLU A 70 -2.33 7.76 36.06
C GLU A 70 -2.08 6.49 36.89
N THR A 71 -2.53 5.34 36.40
CA THR A 71 -2.30 4.02 37.03
C THR A 71 -0.97 3.38 36.64
N GLY A 72 -0.12 4.08 35.89
CA GLY A 72 1.23 3.63 35.55
C GLY A 72 1.31 2.70 34.34
N ASN A 73 0.41 2.86 33.36
CA ASN A 73 0.36 2.08 32.13
C ASN A 73 0.28 0.56 32.37
N PRO A 74 -0.75 0.07 33.08
CA PRO A 74 -0.87 -1.35 33.42
C PRO A 74 -0.86 -2.20 32.13
N VAL A 75 0.16 -3.06 31.98
CA VAL A 75 0.28 -3.92 30.80
C VAL A 75 -0.55 -5.18 31.00
N THR A 76 -1.46 -5.47 30.08
CA THR A 76 -2.12 -6.77 30.02
C THR A 76 -1.28 -7.73 29.17
N ASN A 77 -1.08 -8.95 29.66
CA ASN A 77 -0.17 -9.91 29.04
C ASN A 77 -0.87 -10.62 27.87
N HIS A 78 -0.74 -10.07 26.68
CA HIS A 78 -1.26 -10.66 25.46
C HIS A 78 -0.13 -10.85 24.45
N ASN A 79 0.04 -12.08 23.97
CA ASN A 79 0.99 -12.38 22.91
C ASN A 79 0.24 -12.54 21.59
N LEU A 80 0.53 -11.64 20.63
CA LEU A 80 0.13 -11.87 19.25
C LEU A 80 1.07 -12.91 18.65
N SER A 81 0.63 -14.17 18.57
CA SER A 81 1.22 -15.09 17.61
C SER A 81 0.78 -14.61 16.22
N PHE A 82 1.70 -14.29 15.32
CA PHE A 82 1.40 -14.08 13.92
C PHE A 82 2.53 -14.68 13.12
N ASP A 83 2.21 -15.73 12.38
CA ASP A 83 3.14 -16.33 11.44
C ASP A 83 3.08 -15.50 10.17
N ARG A 84 4.19 -14.84 9.85
CA ARG A 84 4.34 -14.13 8.58
C ARG A 84 4.50 -15.20 7.50
N PRO A 85 3.59 -15.30 6.51
CA PRO A 85 3.81 -16.20 5.41
C PRO A 85 5.06 -15.74 4.65
N HIS A 86 5.93 -16.69 4.31
CA HIS A 86 6.97 -16.45 3.32
C HIS A 86 6.28 -16.11 1.99
N TYR A 87 6.75 -15.07 1.31
CA TYR A 87 6.21 -14.65 0.02
C TYR A 87 7.27 -14.81 -1.05
N GLU A 88 7.01 -15.70 -2.01
CA GLU A 88 7.83 -15.86 -3.19
C GLU A 88 7.22 -15.03 -4.33
N ALA A 89 7.94 -14.01 -4.80
CA ALA A 89 7.49 -13.16 -5.89
C ALA A 89 7.47 -13.96 -7.20
N ALA A 90 6.30 -14.02 -7.84
CA ALA A 90 6.16 -14.58 -9.19
C ALA A 90 6.94 -13.73 -10.20
N ASN A 91 7.37 -14.32 -11.31
CA ASN A 91 7.92 -13.51 -12.40
C ASN A 91 6.78 -12.71 -13.06
N TYR A 92 7.05 -11.45 -13.34
CA TYR A 92 6.13 -10.61 -14.08
C TYR A 92 6.15 -10.98 -15.57
N GLU A 93 4.97 -11.05 -16.16
CA GLU A 93 4.80 -11.17 -17.61
C GLU A 93 3.88 -10.03 -18.05
N ALA A 94 4.42 -9.11 -18.85
CA ALA A 94 3.64 -8.02 -19.41
C ALA A 94 2.53 -8.57 -20.32
N ASN A 95 1.35 -7.94 -20.28
CA ASN A 95 0.32 -8.23 -21.26
C ASN A 95 0.84 -7.81 -22.65
N GLY A 96 0.88 -8.74 -23.61
CA GLY A 96 1.51 -8.50 -24.92
C GLY A 96 0.89 -7.37 -25.77
N ASN A 97 -0.30 -6.88 -25.39
CA ASN A 97 -0.95 -5.74 -26.02
C ASN A 97 -0.82 -4.43 -25.23
N ALA A 98 -0.18 -4.47 -24.05
CA ALA A 98 -0.02 -3.31 -23.18
C ALA A 98 1.34 -2.62 -23.42
N THR A 99 1.34 -1.31 -23.25
CA THR A 99 2.57 -0.50 -23.23
C THR A 99 2.91 -0.15 -21.79
N GLU A 100 4.20 -0.29 -21.44
CA GLU A 100 4.69 0.00 -20.10
C GLU A 100 5.39 1.36 -20.06
N TRP A 101 4.99 2.23 -19.13
CA TRP A 101 5.74 3.42 -18.78
C TRP A 101 6.30 3.27 -17.37
N VAL A 102 7.63 3.32 -17.27
CA VAL A 102 8.35 3.40 -16.00
C VAL A 102 8.68 4.87 -15.79
N ILE A 103 8.28 5.41 -14.65
CA ILE A 103 8.41 6.82 -14.33
C ILE A 103 9.40 6.97 -13.18
N ASP A 104 10.50 7.65 -13.46
CA ASP A 104 11.49 8.08 -12.46
C ASP A 104 11.18 9.49 -11.96
N MET A 105 11.64 9.78 -10.74
CA MET A 105 11.63 11.13 -10.19
C MET A 105 12.97 11.83 -10.41
N ILE A 106 12.91 13.11 -10.78
CA ILE A 106 14.04 14.04 -10.81
C ILE A 106 14.44 14.45 -9.39
N ILE A 107 13.47 14.51 -8.49
CA ILE A 107 13.62 14.94 -7.10
C ILE A 107 13.80 13.74 -6.15
N THR A 108 14.21 14.04 -4.92
CA THR A 108 14.38 13.02 -3.87
C THR A 108 13.07 12.30 -3.54
N ASP A 109 13.14 10.97 -3.45
CA ASP A 109 12.03 10.13 -3.00
C ASP A 109 12.07 9.90 -1.48
N ASN A 110 11.15 10.56 -0.77
CA ASN A 110 11.02 10.43 0.68
C ASN A 110 10.46 9.07 1.11
N GLU A 111 9.64 8.41 0.29
CA GLU A 111 9.12 7.08 0.60
C GLU A 111 10.24 6.04 0.48
N ALA A 112 11.02 6.09 -0.61
CA ALA A 112 12.19 5.23 -0.75
C ALA A 112 13.20 5.47 0.39
N SER A 113 13.42 6.72 0.78
CA SER A 113 14.28 7.07 1.92
C SER A 113 13.74 6.50 3.23
N SER A 114 12.43 6.53 3.46
CA SER A 114 11.80 5.98 4.66
C SER A 114 11.90 4.45 4.71
N VAL A 115 11.68 3.78 3.57
CA VAL A 115 11.86 2.33 3.44
C VAL A 115 13.31 1.93 3.67
N LYS A 116 14.27 2.66 3.07
CA LYS A 116 15.70 2.46 3.31
C LYS A 116 16.01 2.55 4.80
N ASN A 117 15.57 3.62 5.46
CA ASN A 117 15.82 3.81 6.88
C ASN A 117 15.24 2.65 7.71
N ALA A 118 14.04 2.17 7.40
CA ALA A 118 13.46 1.03 8.10
C ALA A 118 14.30 -0.25 7.94
N LEU A 119 14.80 -0.52 6.74
CA LEU A 119 15.66 -1.67 6.46
C LEU A 119 17.05 -1.54 7.09
N ASP A 120 17.63 -0.32 7.11
CA ASP A 120 18.88 -0.03 7.79
C ASP A 120 18.76 -0.32 9.30
N HIS A 121 17.64 0.04 9.93
CA HIS A 121 17.39 -0.25 11.36
C HIS A 121 17.26 -1.76 11.65
N LEU A 122 16.93 -2.57 10.64
CA LEU A 122 16.94 -4.03 10.73
C LEU A 122 18.33 -4.63 10.43
N GLY A 123 19.32 -3.80 10.08
CA GLY A 123 20.71 -4.21 9.85
C GLY A 123 21.04 -4.57 8.39
N TYR A 124 20.16 -4.26 7.44
CA TYR A 124 20.41 -4.51 6.02
C TYR A 124 21.21 -3.38 5.38
N ASP A 125 22.39 -3.70 4.83
CA ASP A 125 23.19 -2.75 4.03
C ASP A 125 22.75 -2.79 2.56
N ILE A 126 21.78 -1.94 2.24
CA ILE A 126 21.18 -1.85 0.91
C ILE A 126 21.05 -0.41 0.41
N SER A 127 20.97 -0.29 -0.91
CA SER A 127 20.47 0.90 -1.60
C SER A 127 19.11 0.57 -2.20
N ILE A 128 18.14 1.50 -2.13
CA ILE A 128 16.82 1.31 -2.70
C ILE A 128 16.38 2.54 -3.47
N SER A 129 15.77 2.32 -4.64
CA SER A 129 15.05 3.35 -5.37
C SER A 129 13.64 2.88 -5.73
N ARG A 130 12.77 3.84 -6.02
CA ARG A 130 11.38 3.62 -6.34
C ARG A 130 11.04 4.28 -7.67
N GLN A 131 10.25 3.60 -8.48
CA GLN A 131 9.70 4.12 -9.73
C GLN A 131 8.19 3.88 -9.75
N THR A 132 7.43 4.75 -10.42
CA THR A 132 6.02 4.46 -10.72
C THR A 132 5.96 3.66 -12.01
N HIS A 133 5.11 2.64 -12.06
CA HIS A 133 4.87 1.84 -13.25
C HIS A 133 3.44 2.03 -13.72
N TRP A 134 3.26 2.20 -15.02
CA TRP A 134 1.97 2.23 -15.68
C TRP A 134 1.97 1.16 -16.77
N GLU A 135 0.97 0.29 -16.75
CA GLU A 135 0.66 -0.62 -17.86
C GLU A 135 -0.63 -0.13 -18.51
N ILE A 136 -0.52 0.20 -19.80
CA ILE A 136 -1.55 0.88 -20.56
C ILE A 136 -1.97 -0.02 -21.70
N GLU A 137 -3.15 -0.64 -21.60
CA GLU A 137 -3.72 -1.41 -22.71
C GLU A 137 -4.54 -0.47 -23.60
N THR A 138 -4.27 -0.50 -24.90
CA THR A 138 -4.97 0.34 -25.88
C THR A 138 -5.61 -0.49 -26.98
N ARG A 139 -6.70 0.03 -27.57
CA ARG A 139 -7.39 -0.56 -28.72
C ARG A 139 -7.25 0.34 -29.93
N GLY A 140 -6.71 -0.20 -31.02
CA GLY A 140 -6.53 0.52 -32.28
C GLY A 140 -5.17 1.18 -32.39
N ASP A 141 -5.13 2.48 -32.69
CA ASP A 141 -3.89 3.24 -32.86
C ASP A 141 -3.28 3.64 -31.50
N GLY A 142 -2.56 2.70 -30.91
CA GLY A 142 -1.94 2.88 -29.58
C GLY A 142 -0.94 4.03 -29.53
N GLU A 143 -0.17 4.29 -30.59
CA GLU A 143 0.83 5.38 -30.60
C GLU A 143 0.14 6.74 -30.49
N SER A 144 -0.92 6.97 -31.25
CA SER A 144 -1.70 8.21 -31.16
C SER A 144 -2.34 8.39 -29.78
N ILE A 145 -2.86 7.31 -29.19
CA ILE A 145 -3.46 7.34 -27.85
C ILE A 145 -2.41 7.69 -26.79
N LEU A 146 -1.25 7.02 -26.80
CA LEU A 146 -0.16 7.27 -25.85
C LEU A 146 0.36 8.71 -25.95
N GLN A 147 0.48 9.28 -27.15
CA GLN A 147 0.85 10.69 -27.34
C GLN A 147 -0.20 11.66 -26.77
N LYS A 148 -1.50 11.31 -26.82
CA LYS A 148 -2.55 12.11 -26.17
C LYS A 148 -2.43 12.02 -24.65
N ILE A 149 -2.23 10.82 -24.11
CA ILE A 149 -2.05 10.58 -22.67
C ILE A 149 -0.86 11.38 -22.15
N ASP A 150 0.29 11.32 -22.82
CA ASP A 150 1.51 12.05 -22.44
C ASP A 150 1.26 13.57 -22.31
N LYS A 151 0.57 14.15 -23.31
CA LYS A 151 0.21 15.58 -23.33
C LYS A 151 -0.70 16.01 -22.18
N THR A 152 -1.45 15.09 -21.55
CA THR A 152 -2.32 15.43 -20.42
C THR A 152 -1.53 15.73 -19.14
N GLY A 153 -0.36 15.10 -18.96
CA GLY A 153 0.36 15.09 -17.69
C GLY A 153 -0.39 14.39 -16.54
N GLU A 154 -1.42 13.58 -16.83
CA GLU A 154 -2.21 12.92 -15.79
C GLU A 154 -1.48 11.74 -15.12
N LEU A 155 -0.62 11.04 -15.87
CA LEU A 155 0.10 9.86 -15.37
C LEU A 155 1.43 10.21 -14.70
N TYR A 156 2.04 11.34 -15.06
CA TYR A 156 3.24 11.87 -14.42
C TYR A 156 3.38 13.38 -14.69
N ASN A 157 4.14 14.07 -13.84
CA ASN A 157 4.46 15.48 -13.97
C ASN A 157 5.87 15.68 -14.53
N SER A 158 5.96 16.07 -15.80
CA SER A 158 7.23 16.28 -16.52
C SER A 158 8.20 17.30 -15.88
N ASN A 159 7.75 18.15 -14.96
CA ASN A 159 8.64 19.06 -14.23
C ASN A 159 9.39 18.37 -13.07
N LYS A 160 8.93 17.21 -12.63
CA LYS A 160 9.44 16.48 -11.47
C LYS A 160 9.77 15.02 -11.78
N GLU A 161 9.28 14.51 -12.89
CA GLU A 161 9.27 13.10 -13.25
C GLU A 161 9.54 12.94 -14.75
N PHE A 162 10.04 11.79 -15.16
CA PHE A 162 10.30 11.48 -16.57
C PHE A 162 10.12 9.98 -16.84
N ILE A 163 9.75 9.66 -18.09
CA ILE A 163 9.69 8.26 -18.55
C ILE A 163 11.12 7.74 -18.69
N SER A 164 11.39 6.60 -18.06
CA SER A 164 12.66 5.91 -18.04
C SER A 164 12.48 4.42 -18.36
N GLU A 165 13.56 3.65 -18.24
CA GLU A 165 13.56 2.20 -18.42
C GLU A 165 14.05 1.52 -17.14
N THR A 166 13.57 0.30 -16.90
CA THR A 166 14.13 -0.57 -15.87
C THR A 166 15.53 -1.02 -16.29
N THR A 167 16.55 -0.65 -15.51
CA THR A 167 17.94 -1.03 -15.78
C THR A 167 18.35 -2.20 -14.90
N ALA A 168 18.83 -3.28 -15.53
CA ALA A 168 19.49 -4.36 -14.82
C ALA A 168 20.86 -3.87 -14.33
N LYS A 169 21.10 -3.96 -13.02
CA LYS A 169 22.38 -3.63 -12.39
C LYS A 169 22.87 -4.83 -11.60
N ASP A 170 24.18 -4.98 -11.49
CA ASP A 170 24.79 -6.01 -10.65
C ASP A 170 24.28 -5.88 -9.20
N ASN A 171 24.04 -7.03 -8.56
CA ASN A 171 23.50 -7.12 -7.20
C ASN A 171 22.22 -6.30 -6.97
N THR A 172 21.40 -6.10 -8.01
CA THR A 172 20.12 -5.42 -7.90
C THR A 172 18.99 -6.36 -8.31
N ALA A 173 17.91 -6.36 -7.54
CA ALA A 173 16.65 -6.99 -7.91
C ALA A 173 15.54 -5.95 -7.91
N SER A 174 14.63 -6.06 -8.86
CA SER A 174 13.51 -5.16 -9.03
C SER A 174 12.20 -5.91 -8.82
N PHE A 175 11.32 -5.31 -8.02
CA PHE A 175 10.01 -5.86 -7.69
C PHE A 175 8.91 -4.89 -8.09
N LEU A 176 8.02 -5.34 -8.98
CA LEU A 176 6.78 -4.63 -9.30
C LEU A 176 5.71 -5.00 -8.27
N VAL A 177 5.23 -3.99 -7.55
CA VAL A 177 4.16 -4.11 -6.56
C VAL A 177 2.91 -3.43 -7.09
N ARG A 178 1.80 -4.17 -7.18
CA ARG A 178 0.49 -3.67 -7.61
C ARG A 178 -0.52 -3.79 -6.48
N GLN A 179 -1.42 -2.80 -6.36
CA GLN A 179 -2.57 -2.92 -5.47
C GLN A 179 -3.64 -3.80 -6.14
N LYS A 180 -4.23 -4.74 -5.40
CA LYS A 180 -5.25 -5.65 -5.95
C LYS A 180 -6.50 -4.93 -6.48
N GLU A 181 -6.81 -3.76 -5.91
CA GLU A 181 -7.98 -2.96 -6.32
C GLU A 181 -7.63 -1.79 -7.24
N ASP A 182 -6.35 -1.42 -7.32
CA ASP A 182 -5.79 -0.28 -8.06
C ASP A 182 -6.72 0.95 -8.21
N MET A 183 -7.12 1.52 -7.07
CA MET A 183 -8.01 2.68 -7.05
C MET A 183 -7.41 3.90 -7.77
N ILE A 184 -6.08 4.05 -7.76
CA ILE A 184 -5.40 5.17 -8.42
C ILE A 184 -5.42 4.97 -9.93
N GLY A 185 -5.12 3.76 -10.43
CA GLY A 185 -5.21 3.44 -11.85
C GLY A 185 -6.62 3.67 -12.38
N ARG A 186 -7.64 3.19 -11.67
CA ARG A 186 -9.04 3.44 -12.02
C ARG A 186 -9.38 4.93 -12.06
N ALA A 187 -9.02 5.71 -11.02
CA ALA A 187 -9.31 7.14 -11.00
C ALA A 187 -8.61 7.89 -12.14
N LYS A 188 -7.39 7.46 -12.53
CA LYS A 188 -6.67 8.04 -13.67
C LYS A 188 -7.25 7.62 -15.01
N LEU A 189 -7.76 6.40 -15.13
CA LEU A 189 -8.51 5.97 -16.30
C LEU A 189 -9.77 6.80 -16.49
N GLU A 190 -10.56 7.00 -15.42
CA GLU A 190 -11.74 7.87 -15.43
C GLU A 190 -11.37 9.31 -15.82
N SER A 191 -10.27 9.86 -15.29
CA SER A 191 -9.77 11.20 -15.68
C SER A 191 -9.43 11.25 -17.17
N LEU A 192 -8.62 10.31 -17.69
CA LEU A 192 -8.20 10.30 -19.09
C LEU A 192 -9.37 10.14 -20.07
N THR A 193 -10.36 9.31 -19.71
CA THR A 193 -11.52 9.03 -20.56
C THR A 193 -12.58 10.12 -20.48
N GLU A 194 -13.02 10.51 -19.27
CA GLU A 194 -14.14 11.43 -19.08
C GLU A 194 -13.73 12.91 -19.17
N ARG A 195 -12.54 13.27 -18.67
CA ARG A 195 -12.10 14.67 -18.63
C ARG A 195 -11.28 15.07 -19.85
N PHE A 196 -10.42 14.18 -20.34
CA PHE A 196 -9.58 14.44 -21.51
C PHE A 196 -10.13 13.83 -22.80
N GLU A 197 -11.26 13.12 -22.74
CA GLU A 197 -11.97 12.57 -23.89
C GLU A 197 -11.05 11.68 -24.76
N ILE A 198 -10.18 10.90 -24.10
CA ILE A 198 -9.28 9.95 -24.76
C ILE A 198 -9.94 8.58 -24.80
N ASP A 199 -10.56 8.28 -25.94
CA ASP A 199 -11.09 6.95 -26.24
C ASP A 199 -9.99 5.94 -26.54
N GLY A 200 -10.32 4.65 -26.39
CA GLY A 200 -9.46 3.54 -26.82
C GLY A 200 -8.49 3.03 -25.75
N ILE A 201 -8.54 3.54 -24.53
CA ILE A 201 -7.84 2.96 -23.37
C ILE A 201 -8.71 1.80 -22.83
N ALA A 202 -8.21 0.57 -22.92
CA ALA A 202 -8.94 -0.62 -22.49
C ALA A 202 -8.76 -0.91 -21.00
N GLU A 203 -7.53 -0.76 -20.52
CA GLU A 203 -7.14 -1.01 -19.13
C GLU A 203 -5.96 -0.11 -18.78
N LEU A 204 -5.90 0.32 -17.51
CA LEU A 204 -4.82 1.14 -16.99
C LEU A 204 -4.49 0.66 -15.58
N ASN A 205 -3.33 0.01 -15.45
CA ASN A 205 -2.88 -0.53 -14.18
C ASN A 205 -1.64 0.22 -13.68
N ARG A 206 -1.71 0.72 -12.45
CA ARG A 206 -0.60 1.34 -11.74
C ARG A 206 0.16 0.33 -10.89
N GLY A 207 1.47 0.50 -10.80
CA GLY A 207 2.33 -0.21 -9.88
C GLY A 207 3.44 0.67 -9.34
N VAL A 208 4.19 0.11 -8.41
CA VAL A 208 5.42 0.67 -7.87
C VAL A 208 6.54 -0.34 -8.11
N ILE A 209 7.63 0.09 -8.73
CA ILE A 209 8.83 -0.74 -8.86
C ILE A 209 9.80 -0.34 -7.76
N TRP A 210 10.17 -1.32 -6.93
CA TRP A 210 11.25 -1.22 -5.97
C TRP A 210 12.52 -1.82 -6.55
N ASN A 211 13.56 -1.01 -6.73
CA ASN A 211 14.87 -1.48 -7.13
C ASN A 211 15.75 -1.58 -5.89
N VAL A 212 16.10 -2.79 -5.49
CA VAL A 212 16.88 -3.08 -4.28
C VAL A 212 18.27 -3.57 -4.66
N THR A 213 19.29 -2.78 -4.35
CA THR A 213 20.69 -3.13 -4.53
C THR A 213 21.29 -3.57 -3.20
N VAL A 214 21.87 -4.77 -3.15
CA VAL A 214 22.56 -5.28 -1.96
C VAL A 214 24.01 -4.80 -1.98
N ASN A 215 24.40 -3.99 -1.00
CA ASN A 215 25.76 -3.45 -0.90
C ASN A 215 26.69 -4.40 -0.14
N GLY A 216 26.16 -5.18 0.81
CA GLY A 216 26.91 -6.11 1.65
C GLY A 216 26.14 -7.39 1.98
N GLY A 217 26.88 -8.50 2.12
CA GLY A 217 26.32 -9.83 2.42
C GLY A 217 26.02 -10.68 1.19
N ASN A 218 25.32 -11.81 1.39
CA ASN A 218 24.90 -12.67 0.30
C ASN A 218 23.63 -12.12 -0.35
N PHE A 219 23.70 -11.77 -1.64
CA PHE A 219 22.60 -11.16 -2.39
C PHE A 219 21.26 -11.91 -2.22
N LYS A 220 21.24 -13.23 -2.41
CA LYS A 220 20.00 -14.02 -2.35
C LYS A 220 19.45 -14.11 -0.93
N THR A 221 20.32 -14.30 0.06
CA THR A 221 19.90 -14.36 1.47
C THR A 221 19.30 -13.04 1.92
N VAL A 222 20.01 -11.92 1.70
CA VAL A 222 19.54 -10.58 2.08
C VAL A 222 18.22 -10.25 1.40
N LEU A 223 18.09 -10.57 0.10
CA LEU A 223 16.88 -10.30 -0.66
C LEU A 223 15.65 -11.05 -0.11
N ASN A 224 15.81 -12.34 0.21
CA ASN A 224 14.74 -13.15 0.78
C ASN A 224 14.33 -12.62 2.17
N GLU A 225 15.30 -12.27 3.00
CA GLU A 225 15.04 -11.69 4.32
C GLU A 225 14.29 -10.35 4.22
N ILE A 226 14.63 -9.50 3.24
CA ILE A 226 13.91 -8.24 2.97
C ILE A 226 12.47 -8.51 2.55
N LEU A 227 12.21 -9.48 1.67
CA LEU A 227 10.85 -9.84 1.26
C LEU A 227 10.01 -10.34 2.45
N ASP A 228 10.61 -11.11 3.36
CA ASP A 228 9.96 -11.61 4.58
C ASP A 228 9.61 -10.50 5.59
N THR A 229 10.22 -9.32 5.46
CA THR A 229 9.83 -8.16 6.29
C THR A 229 8.45 -7.61 5.93
N HIS A 230 7.98 -7.83 4.69
CA HIS A 230 6.78 -7.20 4.13
C HIS A 230 6.81 -5.65 4.18
N ILE A 231 7.99 -5.03 4.23
CA ILE A 231 8.14 -3.57 4.20
C ILE A 231 7.91 -3.02 2.79
N LEU A 232 8.33 -3.75 1.75
CA LEU A 232 8.17 -3.32 0.35
C LEU A 232 6.70 -3.37 -0.12
N PHE A 233 5.91 -4.29 0.45
CA PHE A 233 4.51 -4.48 0.11
C PHE A 233 3.77 -5.27 1.20
N ASN A 234 2.46 -5.08 1.27
CA ASN A 234 1.56 -5.89 2.10
C ASN A 234 0.92 -7.00 1.25
N PRO A 235 1.18 -8.31 1.49
CA PRO A 235 0.67 -9.42 0.68
C PRO A 235 -0.86 -9.59 0.71
N LEU A 236 -1.53 -8.99 1.71
CA LEU A 236 -2.99 -9.02 1.78
C LEU A 236 -3.63 -8.10 0.74
N SER A 237 -3.06 -6.91 0.52
CA SER A 237 -3.61 -5.87 -0.36
C SER A 237 -2.85 -5.68 -1.67
N HIS A 238 -1.67 -6.30 -1.80
CA HIS A 238 -0.80 -6.16 -2.96
C HIS A 238 -0.45 -7.50 -3.58
N GLU A 239 -0.14 -7.45 -4.86
CA GLU A 239 0.59 -8.46 -5.61
C GLU A 239 2.02 -7.95 -5.82
N CYS A 240 2.98 -8.85 -5.74
CA CYS A 240 4.39 -8.54 -5.93
C CYS A 240 5.00 -9.51 -6.94
N TYR A 241 5.66 -8.94 -7.94
CA TYR A 241 6.28 -9.65 -9.04
C TYR A 241 7.75 -9.28 -9.19
N ARG A 242 8.57 -10.22 -9.61
CA ARG A 242 9.96 -10.00 -9.98
C ARG A 242 10.05 -9.66 -11.47
N ILE A 243 10.73 -8.57 -11.81
CA ILE A 243 10.86 -8.09 -13.20
C ILE A 243 12.28 -8.26 -13.78
N ASN A 244 13.27 -8.67 -12.97
CA ASN A 244 14.64 -8.99 -13.40
C ASN A 244 15.42 -9.91 -12.43
#